data_AF-A0A353U0S4-F1
#
_entry.id   AF-A0A353U0S4-F1
#
_cell.length_a   1.000
_cell.length_b   1.000
_cell.length_c   1.000
_cell.angle_alpha   90.00
_cell.angle_beta   90.00
_cell.angle_gamma   90.00
#
_symmetry.space_group_name_H-M   'P 1'
#
loop_
_entity.id
_entity.type
_entity.pdbx_description
1 polymer ?
#
loop_
_entity_poly.entity_id
_entity_poly.type
_entity_poly.pdbx_seq_one_letter_code
_entity_poly.pdbx_strand_id
1 'polypeptide(L)'
;MEFRNLTQEECSQLERNGCLCAEWERVKVKEDFVTTNIRNVVFSGDITIGSLRRKFLSDGCVPKVSGIYNATIHNCRIGDNVYINQVKNHLANYIIEEDVVIESVDSMSVSGRSYFGNGCRVAVLNETGGREVVMYNDLSAHTAYLMAFYRHCPVLIERLTSMTDEYCESIASDMGRVSKGAHLINCRTILDVNIGEYAEIEGIYRLSNGTVNSCKEDPSYFGPGVVAKDFITSCGSIVSEMSMISNCFVGQGTILAKQYSAENSLFFANCQGFHGEACSIFAGPYTVSHHKSTLLIAGYYSFLNAGSGSNQSNHMYKLGP
;
A
#
# COMPACT_ATOMS: atom_id res chain seq x y z
N MET A 1 -23.34 -16.37 -6.30
CA MET A 1 -22.68 -17.65 -6.00
C MET A 1 -22.62 -17.76 -4.50
N GLU A 2 -23.29 -18.75 -3.92
CA GLU A 2 -23.52 -18.85 -2.48
C GLU A 2 -22.32 -19.50 -1.77
N PHE A 3 -21.97 -18.96 -0.61
CA PHE A 3 -21.04 -19.59 0.31
C PHE A 3 -21.82 -20.55 1.21
N ARG A 4 -21.32 -21.76 1.39
CA ARG A 4 -21.89 -22.78 2.28
C ARG A 4 -20.99 -23.02 3.49
N ASN A 5 -21.54 -23.63 4.52
CA ASN A 5 -20.76 -24.11 5.65
C ASN A 5 -19.94 -25.35 5.25
N LEU A 6 -18.86 -25.60 5.99
CA LEU A 6 -18.06 -26.82 5.86
C LEU A 6 -18.88 -28.05 6.28
N THR A 7 -18.67 -29.17 5.60
CA THR A 7 -19.20 -30.46 6.04
C THR A 7 -18.33 -31.04 7.15
N GLN A 8 -18.87 -31.97 7.95
CA GLN A 8 -18.09 -32.63 9.01
C GLN A 8 -16.88 -33.40 8.46
N GLU A 9 -17.02 -33.97 7.26
CA GLU A 9 -15.94 -34.66 6.55
C GLU A 9 -14.82 -33.68 6.16
N GLU A 10 -15.18 -32.49 5.67
CA GLU A 10 -14.23 -31.43 5.33
C GLU A 10 -13.50 -30.91 6.57
N CYS A 11 -14.22 -30.66 7.67
CA CYS A 11 -13.59 -30.26 8.95
C CYS A 11 -12.58 -31.32 9.42
N SER A 12 -12.98 -32.60 9.41
CA SER A 12 -12.09 -33.70 9.79
C SER A 12 -10.84 -33.80 8.90
N GLN A 13 -10.98 -33.50 7.61
CA GLN A 13 -9.84 -33.47 6.69
C GLN A 13 -8.93 -32.26 6.94
N LEU A 14 -9.49 -31.09 7.23
CA LEU A 14 -8.70 -29.89 7.56
C LEU A 14 -7.91 -30.08 8.86
N GLU A 15 -8.51 -30.69 9.88
CA GLU A 15 -7.82 -31.06 11.13
C GLU A 15 -6.67 -32.04 10.87
N ARG A 16 -6.87 -33.06 10.01
CA ARG A 16 -5.80 -33.97 9.58
C ARG A 16 -4.68 -33.27 8.80
N ASN A 17 -5.00 -32.20 8.07
CA ASN A 17 -4.02 -31.37 7.39
C ASN A 17 -3.27 -30.40 8.35
N GLY A 18 -3.48 -30.52 9.66
CA GLY A 18 -2.85 -29.69 10.68
C GLY A 18 -3.53 -28.32 10.86
N CYS A 19 -4.76 -28.16 10.37
CA CYS A 19 -5.50 -26.91 10.56
C CYS A 19 -6.21 -26.91 11.91
N LEU A 20 -6.29 -25.72 12.52
CA LEU A 20 -6.94 -25.50 13.81
C LEU A 20 -7.98 -24.40 13.68
N CYS A 21 -9.19 -24.64 14.18
CA CYS A 21 -10.24 -23.63 14.28
C CYS A 21 -11.09 -23.92 15.52
N ALA A 22 -11.42 -22.90 16.30
CA ALA A 22 -12.31 -23.05 17.45
C ALA A 22 -13.79 -23.13 17.04
N GLU A 23 -14.17 -22.43 15.96
CA GLU A 23 -15.55 -22.23 15.53
C GLU A 23 -15.67 -22.46 14.01
N TRP A 24 -15.65 -23.73 13.59
CA TRP A 24 -15.77 -24.09 12.16
C TRP A 24 -17.04 -23.56 11.49
N GLU A 25 -18.10 -23.27 12.26
CA GLU A 25 -19.36 -22.71 11.77
C GLU A 25 -19.21 -21.31 11.15
N ARG A 26 -18.16 -20.57 11.52
CA ARG A 26 -17.85 -19.23 10.99
C ARG A 26 -17.01 -19.26 9.72
N VAL A 27 -16.53 -20.44 9.34
CA VAL A 27 -15.76 -20.66 8.09
C VAL A 27 -16.72 -21.10 6.99
N LYS A 28 -16.87 -20.26 5.97
CA LYS A 28 -17.72 -20.52 4.81
C LYS A 28 -16.89 -20.72 3.55
N VAL A 29 -17.31 -21.65 2.72
CA VAL A 29 -16.57 -22.05 1.51
C VAL A 29 -17.48 -22.07 0.28
N LYS A 30 -16.91 -21.92 -0.91
CA LYS A 30 -17.65 -22.16 -2.17
C LYS A 30 -17.97 -23.64 -2.37
N GLU A 31 -18.95 -23.95 -3.23
CA GLU A 31 -19.36 -25.35 -3.50
C GLU A 31 -18.20 -26.23 -3.99
N ASP A 32 -17.36 -25.69 -4.89
CA ASP A 32 -16.18 -26.35 -5.48
C ASP A 32 -14.94 -26.35 -4.59
N PHE A 33 -15.09 -26.16 -3.28
CA PHE A 33 -13.99 -26.11 -2.34
C PHE A 33 -13.21 -27.44 -2.28
N VAL A 34 -11.90 -27.34 -2.09
CA VAL A 34 -11.00 -28.50 -1.99
C VAL A 34 -10.10 -28.34 -0.77
N THR A 35 -10.18 -29.30 0.14
CA THR A 35 -9.44 -29.31 1.41
C THR A 35 -7.94 -29.58 1.25
N THR A 36 -7.52 -30.25 0.16
CA THR A 36 -6.12 -30.72 -0.04
C THR A 36 -5.09 -29.60 -0.07
N ASN A 37 -5.52 -28.40 -0.46
CA ASN A 37 -4.69 -27.22 -0.68
C ASN A 37 -4.66 -26.30 0.54
N ILE A 38 -5.16 -26.76 1.69
CA ILE A 38 -5.11 -26.04 2.97
C ILE A 38 -4.37 -26.89 3.99
N ARG A 39 -3.23 -26.41 4.50
CA ARG A 39 -2.36 -27.16 5.42
C ARG A 39 -1.72 -26.27 6.47
N ASN A 40 -1.67 -26.75 7.71
CA ASN A 40 -1.09 -26.04 8.85
C ASN A 40 -1.63 -24.60 8.99
N VAL A 41 -2.96 -24.44 8.95
CA VAL A 41 -3.61 -23.12 9.01
C VAL A 41 -4.39 -22.97 10.30
N VAL A 42 -4.19 -21.85 10.99
CA VAL A 42 -5.00 -21.48 12.15
C VAL A 42 -6.06 -20.47 11.71
N PHE A 43 -7.33 -20.84 11.84
CA PHE A 43 -8.47 -20.01 11.47
C PHE A 43 -9.15 -19.43 12.72
N SER A 44 -9.49 -18.15 12.66
CA SER A 44 -10.25 -17.46 13.71
C SER A 44 -11.14 -16.36 13.14
N GLY A 45 -12.27 -16.08 13.80
CA GLY A 45 -13.24 -15.07 13.32
C GLY A 45 -14.04 -15.53 12.10
N ASP A 46 -14.59 -14.58 11.35
CA ASP A 46 -15.41 -14.86 10.17
C ASP A 46 -14.55 -15.00 8.91
N ILE A 47 -14.57 -16.18 8.31
CA ILE A 47 -13.70 -16.49 7.18
C ILE A 47 -14.53 -16.99 6.01
N THR A 48 -14.27 -16.42 4.83
CA THR A 48 -14.84 -16.94 3.58
C THR A 48 -13.72 -17.38 2.65
N ILE A 49 -13.81 -18.58 2.06
CA ILE A 49 -12.78 -19.12 1.17
C ILE A 49 -13.37 -19.45 -0.19
N GLY A 50 -12.73 -18.95 -1.25
CA GLY A 50 -13.04 -19.25 -2.64
C GLY A 50 -12.55 -20.63 -3.10
N SER A 51 -12.60 -20.85 -4.41
CA SER A 51 -12.10 -22.07 -5.04
C SER A 51 -10.61 -21.97 -5.32
N LEU A 52 -9.79 -22.84 -4.70
CA LEU A 52 -8.33 -22.81 -4.77
C LEU A 52 -7.79 -23.99 -5.59
N ARG A 53 -7.75 -23.84 -6.93
CA ARG A 53 -7.36 -24.94 -7.85
C ARG A 53 -6.27 -24.59 -8.85
N ARG A 54 -5.96 -23.30 -9.04
CA ARG A 54 -4.99 -22.84 -10.02
C ARG A 54 -3.58 -23.35 -9.72
N LYS A 55 -2.91 -23.86 -10.75
CA LYS A 55 -1.47 -24.12 -10.74
C LYS A 55 -0.77 -22.97 -11.46
N PHE A 56 0.32 -22.50 -10.90
CA PHE A 56 1.14 -21.46 -11.51
C PHE A 56 2.62 -21.75 -11.25
N LEU A 57 3.49 -21.05 -11.98
CA LEU A 57 4.93 -21.16 -11.81
C LEU A 57 5.40 -19.95 -10.99
N SER A 58 6.15 -20.22 -9.93
CA SER A 58 6.92 -19.21 -9.20
C SER A 58 8.24 -18.95 -9.93
N ASP A 59 8.98 -17.93 -9.46
CA ASP A 59 10.37 -17.70 -9.85
C ASP A 59 11.21 -18.97 -9.88
N GLY A 60 12.04 -19.11 -10.91
CA GLY A 60 12.81 -20.33 -11.15
C GLY A 60 11.99 -21.51 -11.68
N CYS A 61 10.78 -21.27 -12.21
CA CYS A 61 9.89 -22.28 -12.78
C CYS A 61 9.42 -23.34 -11.76
N VAL A 62 9.36 -22.98 -10.48
CA VAL A 62 8.89 -23.89 -9.43
C VAL A 62 7.35 -23.99 -9.49
N PRO A 63 6.78 -25.18 -9.67
CA PRO A 63 5.33 -25.34 -9.71
C PRO A 63 4.71 -25.14 -8.33
N LYS A 64 3.77 -24.21 -8.25
CA LYS A 64 2.95 -23.93 -7.06
C LYS A 64 1.47 -24.14 -7.38
N VAL A 65 0.69 -24.39 -6.34
CA VAL A 65 -0.76 -24.56 -6.40
C VAL A 65 -1.39 -23.54 -5.46
N SER A 66 -2.40 -22.83 -5.92
CA SER A 66 -3.21 -21.93 -5.09
C SER A 66 -3.78 -22.69 -3.90
N GLY A 67 -3.73 -22.08 -2.73
CA GLY A 67 -3.95 -22.75 -1.45
C GLY A 67 -3.50 -21.88 -0.30
N ILE A 68 -3.77 -22.35 0.92
CA ILE A 68 -3.36 -21.67 2.15
C ILE A 68 -2.45 -22.62 2.93
N TYR A 69 -1.21 -22.20 3.15
CA TYR A 69 -0.18 -23.05 3.72
C TYR A 69 0.58 -22.33 4.84
N ASN A 70 0.67 -22.92 6.03
CA ASN A 70 1.46 -22.38 7.16
C ASN A 70 1.12 -20.91 7.45
N ALA A 71 -0.13 -20.65 7.85
CA ALA A 71 -0.63 -19.29 8.06
C ALA A 71 -1.61 -19.21 9.23
N THR A 72 -1.63 -18.07 9.91
CA THR A 72 -2.68 -17.71 10.87
C THR A 72 -3.59 -16.68 10.23
N ILE A 73 -4.88 -16.97 10.10
CA ILE A 73 -5.86 -16.14 9.41
C ILE A 73 -6.96 -15.75 10.39
N HIS A 74 -7.24 -14.45 10.46
CA HIS A 74 -8.25 -13.87 11.33
C HIS A 74 -9.20 -12.96 10.55
N ASN A 75 -10.50 -13.24 10.56
CA ASN A 75 -11.52 -12.37 9.97
C ASN A 75 -11.19 -11.93 8.53
N CYS A 76 -11.06 -12.89 7.61
CA CYS A 76 -10.60 -12.64 6.24
C CYS A 76 -11.58 -13.18 5.19
N ARG A 77 -11.73 -12.45 4.09
CA ARG A 77 -12.47 -12.91 2.91
C ARG A 77 -11.48 -13.22 1.81
N ILE A 78 -11.35 -14.49 1.45
CA ILE A 78 -10.37 -15.00 0.49
C ILE A 78 -11.10 -15.39 -0.79
N GLY A 79 -10.71 -14.77 -1.91
CA GLY A 79 -11.23 -15.01 -3.24
C GLY A 79 -10.77 -16.33 -3.87
N ASP A 80 -11.02 -16.48 -5.17
CA ASP A 80 -10.65 -17.67 -5.92
C ASP A 80 -9.17 -17.65 -6.30
N ASN A 81 -8.55 -18.83 -6.37
CA ASN A 81 -7.17 -19.03 -6.83
C ASN A 81 -6.10 -18.23 -6.07
N VAL A 82 -6.39 -17.84 -4.83
CA VAL A 82 -5.42 -17.17 -3.96
C VAL A 82 -4.35 -18.14 -3.49
N TYR A 83 -3.10 -17.69 -3.47
CA TYR A 83 -1.98 -18.39 -2.86
C TYR A 83 -1.53 -17.65 -1.62
N ILE A 84 -1.66 -18.27 -0.45
CA ILE A 84 -1.14 -17.77 0.82
C ILE A 84 -0.16 -18.81 1.36
N ASN A 85 1.10 -18.44 1.56
CA ASN A 85 2.09 -19.34 2.14
C ASN A 85 3.02 -18.60 3.11
N GLN A 86 3.35 -19.24 4.24
CA GLN A 86 4.32 -18.73 5.21
C GLN A 86 3.93 -17.35 5.78
N VAL A 87 2.74 -17.26 6.37
CA VAL A 87 2.37 -16.08 7.17
C VAL A 87 2.77 -16.33 8.62
N LYS A 88 3.87 -15.75 9.08
CA LYS A 88 4.51 -16.15 10.35
C LYS A 88 3.71 -15.77 11.59
N ASN A 89 3.19 -14.55 11.62
CA ASN A 89 2.44 -14.03 12.77
C ASN A 89 0.95 -14.18 12.51
N HIS A 90 0.36 -13.30 11.69
CA HIS A 90 -1.04 -13.36 11.33
C HIS A 90 -1.37 -12.49 10.10
N LEU A 91 -2.44 -12.88 9.43
CA LEU A 91 -3.18 -12.12 8.44
C LEU A 91 -4.56 -11.81 9.02
N ALA A 92 -4.88 -10.54 9.26
CA ALA A 92 -6.09 -10.14 9.95
C ALA A 92 -6.88 -9.01 9.26
N ASN A 93 -8.20 -9.14 9.17
CA ASN A 93 -9.10 -8.09 8.68
C ASN A 93 -8.82 -7.66 7.24
N TYR A 94 -8.72 -8.64 6.33
CA TYR A 94 -8.44 -8.39 4.91
C TYR A 94 -9.43 -9.08 3.98
N ILE A 95 -9.81 -8.35 2.93
CA ILE A 95 -10.49 -8.86 1.74
C ILE A 95 -9.41 -9.09 0.69
N ILE A 96 -9.15 -10.34 0.38
CA ILE A 96 -8.20 -10.78 -0.63
C ILE A 96 -8.99 -11.25 -1.83
N GLU A 97 -8.78 -10.60 -2.97
CA GLU A 97 -9.47 -10.91 -4.21
C GLU A 97 -8.87 -12.10 -4.94
N GLU A 98 -9.34 -12.34 -6.14
CA GLU A 98 -8.93 -13.46 -6.97
C GLU A 98 -7.47 -13.34 -7.42
N ASP A 99 -6.83 -14.49 -7.63
CA ASP A 99 -5.48 -14.60 -8.24
C ASP A 99 -4.38 -13.85 -7.49
N VAL A 100 -4.59 -13.53 -6.20
CA VAL A 100 -3.60 -12.87 -5.35
C VAL A 100 -2.54 -13.88 -4.84
N VAL A 101 -1.29 -13.43 -4.78
CA VAL A 101 -0.15 -14.19 -4.23
C VAL A 101 0.36 -13.47 -2.99
N ILE A 102 0.35 -14.16 -1.84
CA ILE A 102 0.92 -13.71 -0.56
C ILE A 102 1.90 -14.78 -0.08
N GLU A 103 3.19 -14.46 -0.04
CA GLU A 103 4.22 -15.41 0.35
C GLU A 103 5.25 -14.78 1.28
N SER A 104 5.59 -15.50 2.35
CA SER A 104 6.61 -15.09 3.31
C SER A 104 6.34 -13.70 3.88
N VAL A 105 5.12 -13.50 4.39
CA VAL A 105 4.72 -12.25 5.05
C VAL A 105 4.75 -12.43 6.57
N ASP A 106 5.45 -11.58 7.32
CA ASP A 106 5.48 -11.75 8.77
C ASP A 106 4.12 -11.38 9.40
N SER A 107 3.60 -10.18 9.11
CA SER A 107 2.30 -9.73 9.61
C SER A 107 1.59 -8.78 8.64
N MET A 108 0.28 -8.99 8.48
CA MET A 108 -0.60 -8.15 7.69
C MET A 108 -1.90 -7.95 8.45
N SER A 109 -2.22 -6.74 8.86
CA SER A 109 -3.40 -6.48 9.70
C SER A 109 -4.03 -5.10 9.47
N VAL A 110 -5.34 -5.02 9.68
CA VAL A 110 -6.05 -3.75 9.82
C VAL A 110 -6.54 -3.62 11.26
N SER A 111 -6.18 -2.52 11.92
CA SER A 111 -6.37 -2.32 13.37
C SER A 111 -7.77 -1.84 13.74
N GLY A 112 -8.53 -1.34 12.77
CA GLY A 112 -9.88 -0.80 12.96
C GLY A 112 -10.33 0.02 11.75
N ARG A 113 -11.28 0.94 11.96
CA ARG A 113 -11.76 1.83 10.89
C ARG A 113 -10.61 2.70 10.39
N SER A 114 -10.20 2.50 9.16
CA SER A 114 -9.10 3.20 8.51
C SER A 114 -9.53 3.82 7.18
N TYR A 115 -8.80 4.85 6.78
CA TYR A 115 -8.91 5.53 5.49
C TYR A 115 -7.71 5.19 4.57
N PHE A 116 -6.79 4.34 5.03
CA PHE A 116 -5.66 3.84 4.24
C PHE A 116 -4.81 4.98 3.65
N GLY A 117 -4.45 5.96 4.49
CA GLY A 117 -3.73 7.17 4.08
C GLY A 117 -4.61 8.30 3.50
N ASN A 118 -5.82 8.03 3.03
CA ASN A 118 -6.72 9.07 2.52
C ASN A 118 -7.16 10.02 3.64
N GLY A 119 -7.22 11.31 3.36
CA GLY A 119 -7.54 12.36 4.34
C GLY A 119 -6.33 12.87 5.13
N CYS A 120 -5.15 12.25 4.96
CA CYS A 120 -3.94 12.75 5.62
C CYS A 120 -3.56 14.13 5.07
N ARG A 121 -3.11 15.00 5.97
CA ARG A 121 -2.69 16.37 5.64
C ARG A 121 -1.19 16.40 5.42
N VAL A 122 -0.78 16.75 4.21
CA VAL A 122 0.62 16.86 3.81
C VAL A 122 1.04 18.32 3.90
N ALA A 123 1.98 18.62 4.79
CA ALA A 123 2.50 19.97 5.00
C ALA A 123 3.51 20.35 3.89
N VAL A 124 2.99 20.81 2.74
CA VAL A 124 3.82 21.26 1.62
C VAL A 124 4.24 22.73 1.77
N LEU A 125 5.39 23.09 1.19
CA LEU A 125 5.96 24.44 1.08
C LEU A 125 6.33 25.13 2.40
N ASN A 126 5.78 24.68 3.52
CA ASN A 126 6.12 25.16 4.84
C ASN A 126 6.14 23.98 5.81
N GLU A 127 7.34 23.68 6.31
CA GLU A 127 7.57 22.59 7.27
C GLU A 127 6.81 22.78 8.59
N THR A 128 6.47 24.03 8.91
CA THR A 128 5.67 24.37 10.10
C THR A 128 4.15 24.32 9.87
N GLY A 129 3.71 23.96 8.66
CA GLY A 129 2.30 23.82 8.29
C GLY A 129 1.66 25.10 7.72
N GLY A 130 0.32 25.16 7.72
CA GLY A 130 -0.45 26.30 7.22
C GLY A 130 -0.67 26.34 5.70
N ARG A 131 -0.03 25.44 4.94
CA ARG A 131 -0.29 25.17 3.51
C ARG A 131 -0.56 23.69 3.26
N GLU A 132 -1.28 23.05 4.18
CA GLU A 132 -1.56 21.62 4.06
C GLU A 132 -2.42 21.31 2.84
N VAL A 133 -2.08 20.22 2.17
CA VAL A 133 -2.89 19.60 1.13
C VAL A 133 -3.42 18.28 1.68
N VAL A 134 -4.72 18.02 1.53
CA VAL A 134 -5.31 16.75 1.94
C VAL A 134 -5.08 15.74 0.82
N MET A 135 -4.39 14.64 1.11
CA MET A 135 -4.13 13.60 0.12
C MET A 135 -5.26 12.57 0.07
N TYR A 136 -5.63 12.20 -1.15
CA TYR A 136 -6.63 11.17 -1.45
C TYR A 136 -6.31 10.56 -2.82
N ASN A 137 -6.89 9.40 -3.14
CA ASN A 137 -6.53 8.63 -4.34
C ASN A 137 -6.60 9.43 -5.65
N ASP A 138 -7.62 10.29 -5.81
CA ASP A 138 -7.83 11.09 -7.02
C ASP A 138 -7.22 12.50 -6.94
N LEU A 139 -6.25 12.72 -6.03
CA LEU A 139 -5.58 14.00 -5.89
C LEU A 139 -4.83 14.37 -7.18
N SER A 140 -5.30 15.42 -7.85
CA SER A 140 -4.62 15.99 -9.01
C SER A 140 -3.65 17.12 -8.62
N ALA A 141 -2.64 17.36 -9.45
CA ALA A 141 -1.73 18.50 -9.28
C ALA A 141 -2.49 19.84 -9.23
N HIS A 142 -3.57 19.97 -10.00
CA HIS A 142 -4.40 21.18 -10.04
C HIS A 142 -5.15 21.37 -8.71
N THR A 143 -5.80 20.33 -8.22
CA THR A 143 -6.53 20.38 -6.93
C THR A 143 -5.59 20.70 -5.79
N ALA A 144 -4.43 20.02 -5.74
CA ALA A 144 -3.40 20.27 -4.75
C ALA A 144 -2.87 21.71 -4.80
N TYR A 145 -2.66 22.25 -6.02
CA TYR A 145 -2.21 23.63 -6.21
C TYR A 145 -3.24 24.63 -5.69
N LEU A 146 -4.54 24.42 -5.97
CA LEU A 146 -5.61 25.24 -5.43
C LEU A 146 -5.62 25.19 -3.90
N MET A 147 -5.51 23.99 -3.31
CA MET A 147 -5.46 23.81 -1.84
C MET A 147 -4.27 24.55 -1.20
N ALA A 148 -3.08 24.46 -1.81
CA ALA A 148 -1.85 25.03 -1.25
C ALA A 148 -1.73 26.55 -1.43
N PHE A 149 -2.13 27.10 -2.59
CA PHE A 149 -1.85 28.50 -2.96
C PHE A 149 -3.06 29.45 -2.84
N TYR A 150 -4.30 28.96 -2.98
CA TYR A 150 -5.50 29.80 -2.95
C TYR A 150 -6.09 29.94 -1.53
N ARG A 151 -5.23 29.98 -0.51
CA ARG A 151 -5.62 30.08 0.91
C ARG A 151 -6.38 31.37 1.25
N HIS A 152 -6.26 32.40 0.42
CA HIS A 152 -7.03 33.64 0.54
C HIS A 152 -8.53 33.46 0.20
N CYS A 153 -8.91 32.32 -0.38
CA CYS A 153 -10.29 31.94 -0.68
C CYS A 153 -10.76 30.84 0.29
N PRO A 154 -11.11 31.15 1.56
CA PRO A 154 -11.43 30.14 2.57
C PRO A 154 -12.61 29.24 2.17
N VAL A 155 -13.62 29.80 1.50
CA VAL A 155 -14.79 29.05 1.01
C VAL A 155 -14.37 27.96 0.00
N LEU A 156 -13.39 28.24 -0.86
CA LEU A 156 -12.88 27.24 -1.82
C LEU A 156 -12.18 26.10 -1.08
N ILE A 157 -11.30 26.44 -0.13
CA ILE A 157 -10.52 25.45 0.64
C ILE A 157 -11.47 24.57 1.47
N GLU A 158 -12.47 25.17 2.12
CA GLU A 158 -13.47 24.44 2.87
C GLU A 158 -14.23 23.46 1.98
N ARG A 159 -14.72 23.91 0.81
CA ARG A 159 -15.44 23.04 -0.14
C ARG A 159 -14.58 21.88 -0.64
N LEU A 160 -13.34 22.16 -1.03
CA LEU A 160 -12.40 21.12 -1.47
C LEU A 160 -12.12 20.11 -0.35
N THR A 161 -11.95 20.59 0.89
CA THR A 161 -11.73 19.72 2.05
C THR A 161 -12.96 18.85 2.32
N SER A 162 -14.16 19.42 2.30
CA SER A 162 -15.41 18.66 2.51
C SER A 162 -15.62 17.59 1.44
N MET A 163 -15.30 17.87 0.18
CA MET A 163 -15.35 16.87 -0.89
C MET A 163 -14.38 15.71 -0.63
N THR A 164 -13.18 16.00 -0.12
CA THR A 164 -12.22 14.97 0.28
C THR A 164 -12.71 14.19 1.50
N ASP A 165 -13.31 14.84 2.49
CA ASP A 165 -13.87 14.17 3.68
C ASP A 165 -15.01 13.22 3.29
N GLU A 166 -15.92 13.65 2.41
CA GLU A 166 -16.98 12.79 1.85
C GLU A 166 -16.41 11.58 1.10
N TYR A 167 -15.35 11.79 0.31
CA TYR A 167 -14.64 10.69 -0.34
C TYR A 167 -14.02 9.72 0.67
N CYS A 168 -13.33 10.23 1.69
CA CYS A 168 -12.70 9.41 2.72
C CYS A 168 -13.74 8.56 3.46
N GLU A 169 -14.88 9.14 3.83
CA GLU A 169 -15.97 8.39 4.46
C GLU A 169 -16.55 7.30 3.56
N SER A 170 -16.58 7.51 2.23
CA SER A 170 -17.05 6.50 1.27
C SER A 170 -16.16 5.26 1.15
N ILE A 171 -14.85 5.42 1.43
CA ILE A 171 -13.85 4.33 1.36
C ILE A 171 -13.45 3.78 2.74
N ALA A 172 -13.91 4.43 3.81
CA ALA A 172 -13.58 4.05 5.18
C ALA A 172 -14.03 2.61 5.45
N SER A 173 -13.11 1.78 5.92
CA SER A 173 -13.36 0.36 6.15
C SER A 173 -12.59 -0.14 7.37
N ASP A 174 -13.16 -1.12 8.06
CA ASP A 174 -12.49 -1.92 9.08
C ASP A 174 -11.71 -3.10 8.48
N MET A 175 -11.90 -3.37 7.19
CA MET A 175 -11.16 -4.36 6.42
C MET A 175 -10.33 -3.72 5.30
N GLY A 176 -9.07 -4.11 5.20
CA GLY A 176 -8.20 -3.75 4.08
C GLY A 176 -8.48 -4.59 2.84
N ARG A 177 -8.05 -4.12 1.66
CA ARG A 177 -8.25 -4.83 0.40
C ARG A 177 -6.91 -5.14 -0.27
N VAL A 178 -6.77 -6.38 -0.72
CA VAL A 178 -5.72 -6.81 -1.66
C VAL A 178 -6.41 -7.19 -2.96
N SER A 179 -6.28 -6.33 -3.96
CA SER A 179 -7.06 -6.43 -5.19
C SER A 179 -6.48 -7.47 -6.15
N LYS A 180 -7.27 -7.83 -7.16
CA LYS A 180 -7.01 -8.93 -8.07
C LYS A 180 -5.58 -8.93 -8.64
N GLY A 181 -4.96 -10.10 -8.60
CA GLY A 181 -3.66 -10.32 -9.22
C GLY A 181 -2.48 -9.62 -8.53
N ALA A 182 -2.64 -9.06 -7.33
CA ALA A 182 -1.52 -8.49 -6.58
C ALA A 182 -0.55 -9.57 -6.08
N HIS A 183 0.74 -9.23 -6.03
CA HIS A 183 1.84 -10.08 -5.59
C HIS A 183 2.53 -9.46 -4.38
N LEU A 184 2.49 -10.14 -3.23
CA LEU A 184 3.15 -9.76 -2.00
C LEU A 184 4.14 -10.85 -1.61
N ILE A 185 5.43 -10.55 -1.68
CA ILE A 185 6.49 -11.54 -1.45
C ILE A 185 7.51 -10.96 -0.46
N ASN A 186 7.92 -11.76 0.54
CA ASN A 186 8.99 -11.41 1.48
C ASN A 186 8.77 -10.09 2.23
N CYS A 187 7.52 -9.78 2.60
CA CYS A 187 7.17 -8.55 3.30
C CYS A 187 7.17 -8.76 4.82
N ARG A 188 7.72 -7.84 5.61
CA ARG A 188 7.66 -7.97 7.07
C ARG A 188 6.32 -7.48 7.63
N THR A 189 6.08 -6.18 7.65
CA THR A 189 4.89 -5.61 8.29
C THR A 189 4.07 -4.78 7.32
N ILE A 190 2.78 -5.10 7.20
CA ILE A 190 1.79 -4.32 6.47
C ILE A 190 0.63 -4.00 7.42
N LEU A 191 0.38 -2.72 7.66
CA LEU A 191 -0.58 -2.25 8.65
C LEU A 191 -1.51 -1.20 8.04
N ASP A 192 -2.81 -1.44 8.01
CA ASP A 192 -3.81 -0.49 7.51
C ASP A 192 -3.49 -0.02 6.07
N VAL A 193 -3.20 -0.97 5.16
CA VAL A 193 -2.83 -0.69 3.76
C VAL A 193 -3.79 -1.33 2.78
N ASN A 194 -4.22 -0.54 1.78
CA ASN A 194 -4.93 -1.03 0.60
C ASN A 194 -3.97 -1.23 -0.57
N ILE A 195 -4.14 -2.33 -1.29
CA ILE A 195 -3.28 -2.74 -2.40
C ILE A 195 -4.13 -2.93 -3.65
N GLY A 196 -3.79 -2.17 -4.69
CA GLY A 196 -4.46 -2.17 -5.99
C GLY A 196 -4.18 -3.40 -6.84
N GLU A 197 -4.83 -3.45 -8.00
CA GLU A 197 -4.76 -4.61 -8.90
C GLU A 197 -3.37 -4.75 -9.50
N TYR A 198 -2.88 -5.99 -9.63
CA TYR A 198 -1.57 -6.29 -10.21
C TYR A 198 -0.38 -5.56 -9.55
N ALA A 199 -0.54 -5.05 -8.33
CA ALA A 199 0.56 -4.42 -7.59
C ALA A 199 1.62 -5.46 -7.25
N GLU A 200 2.88 -5.08 -7.40
CA GLU A 200 4.04 -5.92 -7.07
C GLU A 200 4.73 -5.36 -5.83
N ILE A 201 4.69 -6.10 -4.73
CA ILE A 201 5.24 -5.70 -3.45
C ILE A 201 6.22 -6.78 -2.99
N GLU A 202 7.50 -6.44 -2.95
CA GLU A 202 8.57 -7.38 -2.67
C GLU A 202 9.56 -6.85 -1.63
N GLY A 203 9.89 -7.67 -0.64
CA GLY A 203 11.04 -7.41 0.25
C GLY A 203 10.84 -6.22 1.19
N ILE A 204 9.60 -5.86 1.49
CA ILE A 204 9.29 -4.66 2.26
C ILE A 204 9.61 -4.80 3.73
N TYR A 205 10.13 -3.74 4.34
CA TYR A 205 10.34 -3.68 5.77
C TYR A 205 9.07 -3.26 6.52
N ARG A 206 8.42 -2.17 6.13
CA ARG A 206 7.16 -1.73 6.76
C ARG A 206 6.33 -0.82 5.85
N LEU A 207 5.06 -1.16 5.67
CA LEU A 207 4.04 -0.24 5.15
C LEU A 207 3.02 0.02 6.25
N SER A 208 2.67 1.28 6.46
CA SER A 208 1.67 1.67 7.45
C SER A 208 0.77 2.80 6.97
N ASN A 209 -0.54 2.66 7.16
CA ASN A 209 -1.57 3.64 6.83
C ASN A 209 -1.41 4.21 5.41
N GLY A 210 -1.70 3.41 4.38
CA GLY A 210 -1.49 3.88 3.02
C GLY A 210 -2.25 3.13 1.94
N THR A 211 -2.23 3.67 0.73
CA THR A 211 -2.86 3.06 -0.44
C THR A 211 -1.84 2.95 -1.58
N VAL A 212 -1.66 1.74 -2.09
CA VAL A 212 -0.88 1.47 -3.30
C VAL A 212 -1.88 1.34 -4.46
N ASN A 213 -2.21 2.43 -5.15
CA ASN A 213 -3.06 2.31 -6.33
C ASN A 213 -2.25 1.71 -7.47
N SER A 214 -2.86 0.76 -8.17
CA SER A 214 -2.22 -0.02 -9.23
C SER A 214 -3.31 -0.54 -10.17
N CYS A 215 -2.97 -0.67 -11.45
CA CYS A 215 -3.84 -1.28 -12.45
C CYS A 215 -3.05 -2.23 -13.34
N LYS A 216 -3.75 -3.08 -14.08
CA LYS A 216 -3.14 -4.10 -14.94
C LYS A 216 -2.23 -3.50 -16.02
N GLU A 217 -2.61 -2.35 -16.56
CA GLU A 217 -1.90 -1.69 -17.65
C GLU A 217 -0.63 -0.98 -17.19
N ASP A 218 -0.59 -0.54 -15.93
CA ASP A 218 0.50 0.25 -15.34
C ASP A 218 0.66 -0.12 -13.85
N PRO A 219 1.24 -1.30 -13.56
CA PRO A 219 1.32 -1.81 -12.19
C PRO A 219 2.30 -1.00 -11.33
N SER A 220 1.94 -0.78 -10.08
CA SER A 220 2.82 -0.14 -9.10
C SER A 220 3.76 -1.14 -8.45
N TYR A 221 5.02 -0.75 -8.24
CA TYR A 221 6.06 -1.60 -7.68
C TYR A 221 6.60 -1.03 -6.36
N PHE A 222 6.55 -1.83 -5.31
CA PHE A 222 7.16 -1.56 -4.01
C PHE A 222 8.29 -2.58 -3.79
N GLY A 223 9.53 -2.11 -3.85
CA GLY A 223 10.71 -2.97 -3.84
C GLY A 223 11.41 -3.12 -2.48
N PRO A 224 12.56 -3.81 -2.45
CA PRO A 224 13.20 -4.24 -1.22
C PRO A 224 13.58 -3.10 -0.27
N GLY A 225 13.34 -3.32 1.02
CA GLY A 225 13.79 -2.46 2.12
C GLY A 225 12.99 -1.17 2.30
N VAL A 226 11.91 -0.96 1.55
CA VAL A 226 11.09 0.25 1.66
C VAL A 226 10.43 0.35 3.04
N VAL A 227 10.38 1.58 3.55
CA VAL A 227 9.62 1.97 4.73
C VAL A 227 8.68 3.10 4.33
N ALA A 228 7.37 2.84 4.39
CA ALA A 228 6.36 3.82 4.02
C ALA A 228 5.34 4.01 5.14
N LYS A 229 5.04 5.26 5.46
CA LYS A 229 4.04 5.64 6.45
C LYS A 229 3.18 6.77 5.91
N ASP A 230 1.86 6.71 6.11
CA ASP A 230 0.95 7.79 5.75
C ASP A 230 1.17 8.19 4.27
N PHE A 231 0.86 7.28 3.34
CA PHE A 231 1.21 7.45 1.93
C PHE A 231 0.10 7.04 0.96
N ILE A 232 0.08 7.66 -0.21
CA ILE A 232 -0.76 7.23 -1.34
C ILE A 232 0.11 7.22 -2.58
N THR A 233 0.05 6.13 -3.34
CA THR A 233 0.69 6.07 -4.66
C THR A 233 -0.35 5.88 -5.76
N SER A 234 -0.11 6.46 -6.93
CA SER A 234 -0.90 6.24 -8.15
C SER A 234 -0.31 5.09 -8.98
N CYS A 235 -1.05 4.63 -10.00
CA CYS A 235 -0.59 3.59 -10.93
C CYS A 235 0.79 3.92 -11.55
N GLY A 236 1.56 2.88 -11.87
CA GLY A 236 2.90 3.02 -12.45
C GLY A 236 3.96 3.63 -11.54
N SER A 237 3.64 3.83 -10.26
CA SER A 237 4.60 4.34 -9.29
C SER A 237 5.57 3.26 -8.85
N ILE A 238 6.83 3.64 -8.67
CA ILE A 238 7.91 2.75 -8.25
C ILE A 238 8.53 3.32 -6.98
N VAL A 239 8.43 2.62 -5.86
CA VAL A 239 9.11 2.95 -4.61
C VAL A 239 9.97 1.76 -4.24
N SER A 240 11.29 1.87 -4.29
CA SER A 240 12.17 0.70 -4.16
C SER A 240 13.52 1.03 -3.51
N GLU A 241 14.38 0.01 -3.38
CA GLU A 241 15.80 0.18 -3.02
C GLU A 241 16.01 0.99 -1.72
N MET A 242 15.33 0.59 -0.64
CA MET A 242 15.42 1.20 0.69
C MET A 242 14.96 2.67 0.75
N SER A 243 14.09 3.11 -0.16
CA SER A 243 13.44 4.41 -0.04
C SER A 243 12.55 4.50 1.20
N MET A 244 12.56 5.67 1.83
CA MET A 244 11.75 5.97 3.01
C MET A 244 10.79 7.10 2.66
N ILE A 245 9.49 6.86 2.79
CA ILE A 245 8.47 7.87 2.51
C ILE A 245 7.53 8.04 3.70
N SER A 246 7.25 9.29 4.06
CA SER A 246 6.34 9.63 5.16
C SER A 246 5.48 10.84 4.81
N ASN A 247 4.16 10.74 5.01
CA ASN A 247 3.21 11.80 4.64
C ASN A 247 3.38 12.22 3.18
N CYS A 248 3.36 11.26 2.25
CA CYS A 248 3.69 11.50 0.85
C CYS A 248 2.60 11.04 -0.12
N PHE A 249 2.37 11.86 -1.15
CA PHE A 249 1.64 11.46 -2.35
C PHE A 249 2.63 11.20 -3.48
N VAL A 250 2.56 10.02 -4.10
CA VAL A 250 3.46 9.58 -5.18
C VAL A 250 2.63 9.35 -6.44
N GLY A 251 2.58 10.34 -7.31
CA GLY A 251 1.76 10.35 -8.51
C GLY A 251 2.26 9.41 -9.60
N GLN A 252 1.47 9.30 -10.67
CA GLN A 252 1.69 8.32 -11.74
C GLN A 252 3.09 8.39 -12.34
N GLY A 253 3.68 7.22 -12.61
CA GLY A 253 5.01 7.11 -13.24
C GLY A 253 6.16 7.67 -12.41
N THR A 254 5.92 7.99 -11.12
CA THR A 254 6.96 8.51 -10.24
C THR A 254 7.85 7.39 -9.71
N ILE A 255 9.16 7.63 -9.71
CA ILE A 255 10.14 6.65 -9.24
C ILE A 255 10.91 7.24 -8.06
N LEU A 256 10.80 6.63 -6.88
CA LEU A 256 11.56 6.94 -5.67
C LEU A 256 12.43 5.73 -5.30
N ALA A 257 13.73 5.81 -5.56
CA ALA A 257 14.63 4.67 -5.40
C ALA A 257 16.00 5.08 -4.85
N LYS A 258 16.90 4.11 -4.69
CA LYS A 258 18.29 4.30 -4.25
C LYS A 258 18.42 5.10 -2.96
N GLN A 259 17.73 4.67 -1.90
CA GLN A 259 17.75 5.28 -0.56
C GLN A 259 17.20 6.72 -0.53
N TYR A 260 16.26 7.05 -1.42
CA TYR A 260 15.62 8.35 -1.40
C TYR A 260 14.75 8.52 -0.15
N SER A 261 14.86 9.66 0.52
CA SER A 261 14.05 9.99 1.69
C SER A 261 13.07 11.10 1.36
N ALA A 262 11.78 10.87 1.57
CA ALA A 262 10.75 11.88 1.36
C ALA A 262 9.86 12.02 2.60
N GLU A 263 9.66 13.27 3.02
CA GLU A 263 8.76 13.62 4.12
C GLU A 263 7.86 14.80 3.73
N ASN A 264 6.59 14.73 4.10
CA ASN A 264 5.60 15.80 3.88
C ASN A 264 5.54 16.32 2.43
N SER A 265 5.76 15.44 1.45
CA SER A 265 6.03 15.85 0.07
C SER A 265 5.03 15.27 -0.92
N LEU A 266 4.61 16.09 -1.89
CA LEU A 266 3.75 15.66 -3.00
C LEU A 266 4.60 15.55 -4.27
N PHE A 267 4.60 14.38 -4.89
CA PHE A 267 5.16 14.14 -6.21
C PHE A 267 4.01 13.87 -7.18
N PHE A 268 3.92 14.66 -8.24
CA PHE A 268 2.95 14.44 -9.31
C PHE A 268 3.61 13.68 -10.48
N ALA A 269 2.97 13.68 -11.64
CA ALA A 269 3.33 12.79 -12.75
C ALA A 269 4.82 12.81 -13.13
N ASN A 270 5.40 11.62 -13.33
CA ASN A 270 6.73 11.41 -13.89
C ASN A 270 7.88 12.08 -13.12
N CYS A 271 7.76 12.19 -11.79
CA CYS A 271 8.87 12.64 -10.96
C CYS A 271 9.90 11.52 -10.75
N GLN A 272 11.16 11.87 -10.50
CA GLN A 272 12.22 10.90 -10.19
C GLN A 272 13.05 11.39 -9.01
N GLY A 273 13.15 10.58 -7.96
CA GLY A 273 13.94 10.85 -6.77
C GLY A 273 14.90 9.70 -6.49
N PHE A 274 16.20 9.95 -6.62
CA PHE A 274 17.28 9.01 -6.32
C PHE A 274 18.32 9.65 -5.39
N HIS A 275 18.86 8.87 -4.45
CA HIS A 275 20.03 9.22 -3.63
C HIS A 275 19.95 10.51 -2.77
N GLY A 276 18.79 11.16 -2.69
CA GLY A 276 18.60 12.48 -2.10
C GLY A 276 17.43 12.55 -1.11
N GLU A 277 17.09 13.77 -0.72
CA GLU A 277 16.08 14.07 0.27
C GLU A 277 15.09 15.11 -0.25
N ALA A 278 13.80 14.90 0.03
CA ALA A 278 12.72 15.85 -0.18
C ALA A 278 11.94 16.06 1.13
N CYS A 279 11.84 17.30 1.58
CA CYS A 279 11.06 17.66 2.76
C CYS A 279 10.08 18.79 2.45
N SER A 280 8.79 18.55 2.69
CA SER A 280 7.76 19.58 2.52
C SER A 280 7.72 20.19 1.11
N ILE A 281 7.93 19.39 0.05
CA ILE A 281 7.95 19.90 -1.33
C ILE A 281 6.63 19.68 -2.05
N PHE A 282 6.33 20.59 -2.98
CA PHE A 282 5.34 20.39 -4.02
C PHE A 282 6.09 20.16 -5.33
N ALA A 283 6.32 18.89 -5.67
CA ALA A 283 6.93 18.47 -6.92
C ALA A 283 5.84 18.25 -7.98
N GLY A 284 5.60 19.28 -8.78
CA GLY A 284 4.85 19.20 -10.03
C GLY A 284 5.54 18.28 -11.05
N PRO A 285 4.89 18.06 -12.21
CA PRO A 285 5.33 17.06 -13.17
C PRO A 285 6.80 17.20 -13.58
N TYR A 286 7.46 16.05 -13.80
CA TYR A 286 8.86 15.99 -14.23
C TYR A 286 9.84 16.73 -13.30
N THR A 287 9.62 16.65 -11.99
CA THR A 287 10.63 17.06 -11.00
C THR A 287 11.59 15.90 -10.76
N VAL A 288 12.87 16.13 -11.04
CA VAL A 288 13.90 15.11 -11.13
C VAL A 288 15.07 15.44 -10.21
N SER A 289 15.51 14.45 -9.43
CA SER A 289 16.71 14.50 -8.61
C SER A 289 17.43 13.16 -8.66
N HIS A 290 18.55 13.07 -9.37
CA HIS A 290 19.23 11.79 -9.65
C HIS A 290 20.51 11.55 -8.87
N HIS A 291 21.13 12.61 -8.38
CA HIS A 291 22.49 12.57 -7.88
C HIS A 291 22.52 12.63 -6.35
N LYS A 292 23.59 12.07 -5.80
CA LYS A 292 23.85 12.06 -4.35
C LYS A 292 24.05 13.50 -3.84
N SER A 293 23.58 13.75 -2.62
CA SER A 293 23.59 15.06 -1.93
C SER A 293 22.67 16.12 -2.53
N THR A 294 21.44 15.74 -2.89
CA THR A 294 20.37 16.69 -3.23
C THR A 294 19.40 16.83 -2.06
N LEU A 295 19.14 18.07 -1.63
CA LEU A 295 18.09 18.41 -0.67
C LEU A 295 17.13 19.39 -1.34
N LEU A 296 15.89 18.96 -1.49
CA LEU A 296 14.76 19.80 -1.91
C LEU A 296 13.89 20.04 -0.68
N ILE A 297 13.71 21.30 -0.27
CA ILE A 297 12.92 21.61 0.92
C ILE A 297 12.02 22.83 0.70
N ALA A 298 10.81 22.77 1.25
CA ALA A 298 9.84 23.87 1.27
C ALA A 298 9.61 24.55 -0.10
N GLY A 299 9.76 23.78 -1.18
CA GLY A 299 9.86 24.28 -2.54
C GLY A 299 8.71 23.87 -3.45
N TYR A 300 8.35 24.74 -4.38
CA TYR A 300 7.46 24.44 -5.50
C TYR A 300 8.29 24.24 -6.76
N TYR A 301 8.29 23.02 -7.29
CA TYR A 301 9.09 22.62 -8.43
C TYR A 301 8.20 22.07 -9.54
N SER A 302 8.58 22.27 -10.80
CA SER A 302 7.94 21.64 -11.95
C SER A 302 8.92 21.67 -13.10
N PHE A 303 9.04 20.56 -13.84
CA PHE A 303 10.04 20.42 -14.91
C PHE A 303 11.46 20.77 -14.44
N LEU A 304 11.76 20.47 -13.17
CA LEU A 304 13.05 20.74 -12.56
C LEU A 304 13.96 19.53 -12.76
N ASN A 305 15.21 19.79 -13.14
CA ASN A 305 16.30 18.83 -12.99
C ASN A 305 17.30 19.35 -11.95
N ALA A 306 17.25 18.77 -10.75
CA ALA A 306 18.14 19.14 -9.64
C ALA A 306 19.55 18.62 -9.92
N GLY A 307 20.49 19.53 -10.12
CA GLY A 307 21.89 19.21 -10.30
C GLY A 307 22.49 18.56 -9.05
N SER A 308 23.55 17.79 -9.24
CA SER A 308 24.30 17.17 -8.13
C SER A 308 24.76 18.21 -7.11
N GLY A 309 24.67 17.88 -5.81
CA GLY A 309 25.07 18.79 -4.73
C GLY A 309 24.11 19.97 -4.47
N SER A 310 22.93 19.98 -5.10
CA SER A 310 21.93 21.03 -4.86
C SER A 310 21.41 20.95 -3.42
N ASN A 311 21.75 21.94 -2.60
CA ASN A 311 21.23 22.10 -1.25
C ASN A 311 20.32 23.34 -1.20
N GLN A 312 19.03 23.15 -1.46
CA GLN A 312 18.03 24.22 -1.44
C GLN A 312 17.43 24.41 -0.04
N SER A 313 18.27 24.55 0.99
CA SER A 313 17.81 24.69 2.38
C SER A 313 17.24 26.07 2.69
N ASN A 314 16.08 26.11 3.37
CA ASN A 314 15.53 27.30 4.03
C ASN A 314 16.02 27.44 5.49
N HIS A 315 16.63 26.41 6.07
CA HIS A 315 17.30 26.43 7.36
C HIS A 315 18.70 27.00 7.19
N MET A 316 18.79 28.32 7.04
CA MET A 316 20.07 29.00 7.17
C MET A 316 20.44 29.01 8.67
N TYR A 317 21.01 27.91 9.17
CA TYR A 317 21.75 27.98 10.43
C TYR A 317 22.80 29.07 10.24
N LYS A 318 22.80 30.06 11.15
CA LYS A 318 23.79 31.15 11.21
C LYS A 318 25.10 30.63 10.66
N LEU A 319 25.54 31.18 9.53
CA LEU A 319 26.90 30.98 9.04
C LEU A 319 27.81 31.37 10.22
N GLY A 320 28.37 30.36 10.88
CA GLY A 320 29.43 30.54 11.87
C GLY A 320 30.65 31.14 11.18
N PRO A 321 31.56 31.78 11.95
CA PRO A 321 32.50 32.81 11.49
C PRO A 321 33.30 32.45 10.24
#